data_AF-A0A5P9CF93-F1
#
_entry.id   AF-A0A5P9CF93-F1
#
_cell.length_a   1.000
_cell.length_b   1.000
_cell.length_c   1.000
_cell.angle_alpha   90.00
_cell.angle_beta   90.00
_cell.angle_gamma   90.00
#
_symmetry.space_group_name_H-M   'P 1'
#
loop_
_entity.id
_entity.type
_entity.pdbx_description
1 polymer ?
#
loop_
_entity_poly.entity_id
_entity_poly.type
_entity_poly.pdbx_seq_one_letter_code
_entity_poly.pdbx_strand_id
1 'polypeptide(L)'
;MSHVWREREHQDLDDFLIPQVLVKSPVKQSVGGQHLSEAFSVWFRGFPNLDYKETALEVLKDRVSIEWQVKGDHLGEFLGVAATGKPVLYSGTTTLVMFDQRIHAYCADVKVSSVMEQISPDPYVVKKAIGDDMYLTVNRLLQLNLTQRQIDCLALLCLRCDSRVVSSKLNIKYSTFRTHVERTLPLIGLSSSKDVFDWALSSNALEILINIALERICAKCD
;
A
#
# COMPACT_ATOMS: atom_id res chain seq x y z
N MET A 1 -16.49 0.25 -1.92
CA MET A 1 -15.89 -0.86 -1.14
C MET A 1 -16.94 -1.80 -0.57
N SER A 2 -18.12 -1.31 -0.15
CA SER A 2 -19.24 -2.16 0.29
C SER A 2 -19.57 -3.35 -0.63
N HIS A 3 -19.59 -3.16 -1.95
CA HIS A 3 -19.83 -4.25 -2.93
C HIS A 3 -18.83 -5.40 -2.77
N VAL A 4 -17.52 -5.08 -2.76
CA VAL A 4 -16.44 -6.07 -2.53
C VAL A 4 -16.63 -6.84 -1.23
N TRP A 5 -16.86 -6.16 -0.11
CA TRP A 5 -16.87 -6.82 1.20
C TRP A 5 -18.18 -7.51 1.54
N ARG A 6 -19.33 -7.01 1.07
CA ARG A 6 -20.64 -7.61 1.32
C ARG A 6 -20.99 -8.69 0.32
N GLU A 7 -20.76 -8.43 -0.95
CA GLU A 7 -21.16 -9.31 -2.05
C GLU A 7 -20.02 -10.27 -2.43
N ARG A 8 -18.80 -10.01 -1.94
CA ARG A 8 -17.59 -10.82 -2.21
C ARG A 8 -17.17 -10.81 -3.68
N GLU A 9 -17.65 -9.82 -4.42
CA GLU A 9 -17.31 -9.60 -5.82
C GLU A 9 -16.02 -8.77 -5.90
N HIS A 10 -14.92 -9.46 -6.20
CA HIS A 10 -13.57 -8.87 -6.23
C HIS A 10 -12.74 -9.33 -7.44
N GLN A 11 -13.37 -10.01 -8.39
CA GLN A 11 -12.72 -10.51 -9.61
C GLN A 11 -12.64 -9.44 -10.71
N ASP A 12 -13.61 -8.51 -10.74
CA ASP A 12 -13.70 -7.46 -11.77
C ASP A 12 -13.17 -6.09 -11.30
N LEU A 13 -12.23 -6.10 -10.35
CA LEU A 13 -11.66 -4.85 -9.83
C LEU A 13 -10.85 -4.09 -10.88
N ASP A 14 -10.32 -4.78 -11.90
CA ASP A 14 -9.44 -4.21 -12.92
C ASP A 14 -10.12 -3.09 -13.74
N ASP A 15 -11.45 -3.07 -13.81
CA ASP A 15 -12.22 -2.00 -14.45
C ASP A 15 -12.08 -0.65 -13.74
N PHE A 16 -11.90 -0.69 -12.42
CA PHE A 16 -11.77 0.50 -11.56
C PHE A 16 -10.32 0.83 -11.23
N LEU A 17 -9.41 -0.13 -11.40
CA LEU A 17 -8.00 0.01 -11.06
C LEU A 17 -7.18 0.43 -12.29
N ILE A 18 -6.03 1.04 -12.05
CA ILE A 18 -4.97 1.03 -13.06
C ILE A 18 -4.23 -0.31 -13.01
N PRO A 19 -3.64 -0.78 -14.13
CA PRO A 19 -2.89 -2.05 -14.15
C PRO A 19 -1.78 -2.14 -13.09
N GLN A 20 -1.20 -1.00 -12.73
CA GLN A 20 -0.13 -0.87 -11.74
C GLN A 20 -0.65 -0.28 -10.42
N VAL A 21 -1.88 -0.61 -10.01
CA VAL A 21 -2.44 -0.08 -8.76
C VAL A 21 -1.54 -0.43 -7.59
N LEU A 22 -1.38 0.51 -6.69
CA LEU A 22 -0.52 0.36 -5.54
C LEU A 22 -1.34 -0.17 -4.38
N VAL A 23 -0.93 -1.27 -3.78
CA VAL A 23 -1.71 -1.97 -2.75
C VAL A 23 -0.90 -2.01 -1.46
N LYS A 24 -1.33 -1.26 -0.46
CA LYS A 24 -0.89 -1.43 0.94
C LYS A 24 -2.02 -2.10 1.70
N SER A 25 -2.00 -3.42 1.73
CA SER A 25 -2.91 -4.19 2.57
C SER A 25 -2.26 -4.50 3.93
N PRO A 26 -3.04 -4.83 4.96
CA PRO A 26 -2.50 -5.25 6.25
C PRO A 26 -1.69 -6.56 6.19
N VAL A 27 -1.85 -7.34 5.11
CA VAL A 27 -1.19 -8.64 4.91
C VAL A 27 0.08 -8.50 4.07
N LYS A 28 0.04 -7.67 3.02
CA LYS A 28 1.16 -7.47 2.08
C LYS A 28 1.09 -6.12 1.38
N GLN A 29 2.26 -5.54 1.12
CA GLN A 29 2.45 -4.44 0.18
C GLN A 29 2.80 -4.98 -1.21
N SER A 30 2.12 -4.49 -2.25
CA SER A 30 2.24 -5.04 -3.60
C SER A 30 1.78 -4.05 -4.68
N VAL A 31 2.02 -4.40 -5.94
CA VAL A 31 1.59 -3.63 -7.13
C VAL A 31 0.74 -4.54 -8.02
N GLY A 32 -0.37 -4.03 -8.54
CA GLY A 32 -1.30 -4.71 -9.43
C GLY A 32 -2.57 -5.22 -8.74
N GLY A 33 -3.68 -5.26 -9.50
CA GLY A 33 -5.02 -5.61 -8.99
C GLY A 33 -5.13 -7.04 -8.48
N GLN A 34 -4.38 -7.98 -9.08
CA GLN A 34 -4.35 -9.37 -8.65
C GLN A 34 -3.96 -9.51 -7.17
N HIS A 35 -2.95 -8.79 -6.71
CA HIS A 35 -2.52 -8.86 -5.32
C HIS A 35 -3.54 -8.26 -4.33
N LEU A 36 -4.34 -7.29 -4.79
CA LEU A 36 -5.47 -6.78 -4.00
C LEU A 36 -6.57 -7.84 -3.86
N SER A 37 -6.88 -8.54 -4.96
CA SER A 37 -7.83 -9.65 -4.97
C SER A 37 -7.39 -10.81 -4.05
N GLU A 38 -6.11 -11.18 -4.10
CA GLU A 38 -5.50 -12.15 -3.19
C GLU A 38 -5.61 -11.69 -1.72
N ALA A 39 -5.39 -10.41 -1.44
CA ALA A 39 -5.55 -9.87 -0.10
C ALA A 39 -6.99 -10.02 0.41
N PHE A 40 -8.02 -9.73 -0.40
CA PHE A 40 -9.42 -9.96 -0.03
C PHE A 40 -9.71 -11.44 0.22
N SER A 41 -9.18 -12.32 -0.64
CA SER A 41 -9.34 -13.77 -0.49
C SER A 41 -8.83 -14.31 0.84
N VAL A 42 -7.73 -13.75 1.39
CA VAL A 42 -7.23 -14.12 2.73
C VAL A 42 -8.26 -13.83 3.82
N TRP A 43 -8.90 -12.66 3.78
CA TRP A 43 -9.92 -12.28 4.76
C TRP A 43 -11.21 -13.10 4.60
N PHE A 44 -11.68 -13.32 3.37
CA PHE A 44 -12.88 -14.13 3.13
C PHE A 44 -12.71 -15.59 3.51
N ARG A 45 -11.49 -16.13 3.38
CA ARG A 45 -11.17 -17.48 3.85
C ARG A 45 -11.24 -17.57 5.37
N GLY A 46 -10.60 -16.64 6.09
CA GLY A 46 -10.58 -16.64 7.55
C GLY A 46 -11.95 -16.36 8.18
N PHE A 47 -12.71 -15.44 7.58
CA PHE A 47 -13.98 -14.93 8.11
C PHE A 47 -15.10 -15.02 7.05
N PRO A 48 -15.53 -16.24 6.68
CA PRO A 48 -16.49 -16.47 5.60
C PRO A 48 -17.93 -16.08 5.97
N ASN A 49 -18.19 -15.51 7.14
CA ASN A 49 -19.47 -14.93 7.54
C ASN A 49 -19.33 -13.47 7.99
N LEU A 50 -18.27 -12.79 7.54
CA LEU A 50 -18.05 -11.39 7.90
C LEU A 50 -19.23 -10.50 7.49
N ASP A 51 -19.59 -9.58 8.38
CA ASP A 51 -20.55 -8.50 8.17
C ASP A 51 -19.80 -7.16 8.19
N TYR A 52 -19.81 -6.48 7.04
CA TYR A 52 -19.06 -5.25 6.79
C TYR A 52 -19.98 -4.02 6.77
N LYS A 53 -19.55 -2.98 7.50
CA LYS A 53 -20.25 -1.70 7.58
C LYS A 53 -19.28 -0.52 7.47
N GLU A 54 -19.56 0.38 6.53
CA GLU A 54 -18.91 1.69 6.46
C GLU A 54 -19.49 2.61 7.55
N THR A 55 -18.62 3.24 8.34
CA THR A 55 -18.99 4.13 9.45
C THR A 55 -18.82 5.60 9.08
N ALA A 56 -17.87 5.92 8.19
CA ALA A 56 -17.67 7.26 7.65
C ALA A 56 -17.08 7.19 6.25
N LEU A 57 -17.37 8.20 5.42
CA LEU A 57 -16.77 8.38 4.11
C LEU A 57 -16.44 9.86 3.92
N GLU A 58 -15.19 10.13 3.60
CA GLU A 58 -14.69 11.48 3.33
C GLU A 58 -14.03 11.50 1.94
N VAL A 59 -14.35 12.53 1.15
CA VAL A 59 -13.71 12.77 -0.15
C VAL A 59 -12.98 14.10 -0.08
N LEU A 60 -11.67 14.05 -0.25
CA LEU A 60 -10.81 15.23 -0.29
C LEU A 60 -9.90 15.18 -1.51
N LYS A 61 -10.22 16.02 -2.52
CA LYS A 61 -9.47 16.11 -3.79
C LYS A 61 -9.38 14.77 -4.51
N ASP A 62 -8.19 14.19 -4.55
CA ASP A 62 -7.83 12.92 -5.18
C ASP A 62 -7.98 11.72 -4.23
N ARG A 63 -8.54 11.92 -3.03
CA ARG A 63 -8.61 10.89 -2.00
C ARG A 63 -10.02 10.60 -1.54
N VAL A 64 -10.28 9.31 -1.32
CA VAL A 64 -11.48 8.80 -0.64
C VAL A 64 -11.01 8.04 0.59
N SER A 65 -11.37 8.52 1.77
CA SER A 65 -11.14 7.85 3.05
C SER A 65 -12.44 7.20 3.49
N ILE A 66 -12.40 5.91 3.79
CA ILE A 66 -13.55 5.12 4.21
C ILE A 66 -13.20 4.52 5.56
N GLU A 67 -13.92 4.90 6.60
CA GLU A 67 -13.86 4.21 7.89
C GLU A 67 -14.88 3.08 7.89
N TRP A 68 -14.51 1.94 8.46
CA TRP A 68 -15.38 0.76 8.43
C TRP A 68 -15.16 -0.13 9.66
N GLN A 69 -16.16 -0.96 9.92
CA GLN A 69 -16.16 -1.98 10.96
C GLN A 69 -16.61 -3.32 10.36
N VAL A 70 -16.03 -4.40 10.88
CA VAL A 70 -16.37 -5.77 10.53
C VAL A 70 -16.64 -6.60 11.79
N LYS A 71 -17.64 -7.47 11.71
CA LYS A 71 -17.91 -8.56 12.66
C LYS A 71 -17.90 -9.88 11.93
N GLY A 72 -17.57 -10.98 12.60
CA GLY A 72 -17.67 -12.33 12.01
C GLY A 72 -17.13 -13.38 12.95
N ASP A 73 -17.02 -14.62 12.46
CA ASP A 73 -16.44 -15.74 13.19
C ASP A 73 -15.23 -16.28 12.43
N HIS A 74 -14.21 -16.73 13.17
CA HIS A 74 -13.02 -17.34 12.61
C HIS A 74 -13.28 -18.80 12.19
N LEU A 75 -13.77 -18.98 10.96
CA LEU A 75 -14.26 -20.27 10.45
C LEU A 75 -13.36 -20.88 9.37
N GLY A 76 -12.28 -20.21 8.98
CA GLY A 76 -11.24 -20.78 8.12
C GLY A 76 -9.85 -20.46 8.64
N GLU A 77 -8.83 -20.84 7.89
CA GLU A 77 -7.45 -20.49 8.21
C GLU A 77 -7.20 -19.00 7.95
N PHE A 78 -6.53 -18.35 8.91
CA PHE A 78 -6.12 -16.95 8.80
C PHE A 78 -4.69 -16.75 9.34
N LEU A 79 -3.77 -16.35 8.45
CA LEU A 79 -2.37 -16.05 8.75
C LEU A 79 -1.64 -17.16 9.54
N GLY A 80 -1.90 -18.42 9.19
CA GLY A 80 -1.31 -19.61 9.78
C GLY A 80 -2.06 -20.17 10.99
N VAL A 81 -3.14 -19.52 11.43
CA VAL A 81 -3.98 -20.00 12.53
C VAL A 81 -5.19 -20.74 11.96
N ALA A 82 -5.38 -21.99 12.36
CA ALA A 82 -6.54 -22.78 11.95
C ALA A 82 -7.84 -22.23 12.56
N ALA A 83 -8.97 -22.49 11.90
CA ALA A 83 -10.30 -22.05 12.34
C ALA A 83 -10.56 -22.39 13.82
N THR A 84 -10.94 -21.37 14.60
CA THR A 84 -11.17 -21.52 16.05
C THR A 84 -12.62 -21.38 16.45
N GLY A 85 -13.49 -20.93 15.53
CA GLY A 85 -14.90 -20.64 15.80
C GLY A 85 -15.14 -19.44 16.70
N LYS A 86 -14.09 -18.69 17.06
CA LYS A 86 -14.21 -17.51 17.93
C LYS A 86 -14.79 -16.33 17.16
N PRO A 87 -15.65 -15.51 17.79
CA PRO A 87 -16.11 -14.27 17.20
C PRO A 87 -14.96 -13.26 17.14
N VAL A 88 -14.98 -12.42 16.12
CA VAL A 88 -14.06 -11.30 15.94
C VAL A 88 -14.82 -9.99 15.71
N LEU A 89 -14.25 -8.92 16.25
CA LEU A 89 -14.65 -7.54 15.98
C LEU A 89 -13.40 -6.74 15.64
N TYR A 90 -13.42 -6.09 14.47
CA TYR A 90 -12.33 -5.19 14.08
C TYR A 90 -12.84 -4.03 13.25
N SER A 91 -12.05 -2.98 13.19
CA SER A 91 -12.28 -1.81 12.37
C SER A 91 -11.01 -1.40 11.66
N GLY A 92 -11.17 -0.57 10.65
CA GLY A 92 -10.05 -0.06 9.90
C GLY A 92 -10.44 1.15 9.07
N THR A 93 -9.46 1.62 8.31
CA THR A 93 -9.65 2.67 7.31
C THR A 93 -9.14 2.18 5.97
N THR A 94 -9.88 2.50 4.91
CA THR A 94 -9.42 2.34 3.53
C THR A 94 -9.22 3.73 2.94
N THR A 95 -8.03 4.03 2.47
CA THR A 95 -7.74 5.21 1.66
C THR A 95 -7.56 4.78 0.21
N LEU A 96 -8.37 5.35 -0.68
CA LEU A 96 -8.22 5.25 -2.12
C LEU A 96 -7.61 6.56 -2.63
N VAL A 97 -6.61 6.46 -3.51
CA VAL A 97 -6.12 7.60 -4.28
C VAL A 97 -6.59 7.43 -5.72
N MET A 98 -7.34 8.41 -6.22
CA MET A 98 -8.03 8.35 -7.51
C MET A 98 -7.59 9.48 -8.43
N PHE A 99 -7.29 9.13 -9.69
CA PHE A 99 -7.06 10.07 -10.78
C PHE A 99 -7.76 9.56 -12.03
N ASP A 100 -8.31 10.48 -12.84
CA ASP A 100 -8.99 10.15 -14.10
C ASP A 100 -10.02 9.01 -13.96
N GLN A 101 -10.78 9.04 -12.86
CA GLN A 101 -11.81 8.06 -12.49
C GLN A 101 -11.30 6.63 -12.22
N ARG A 102 -9.98 6.43 -12.12
CA ARG A 102 -9.36 5.15 -11.75
C ARG A 102 -8.67 5.24 -10.41
N ILE A 103 -8.59 4.10 -9.72
CA ILE A 103 -7.88 3.95 -8.46
C ILE A 103 -6.41 3.67 -8.77
N HIS A 104 -5.55 4.60 -8.34
CA HIS A 104 -4.10 4.50 -8.44
C HIS A 104 -3.48 3.86 -7.21
N ALA A 105 -4.09 4.04 -6.03
CA ALA A 105 -3.64 3.39 -4.81
C ALA A 105 -4.82 2.94 -3.95
N TYR A 106 -4.65 1.77 -3.35
CA TYR A 106 -5.49 1.18 -2.31
C TYR A 106 -4.63 1.00 -1.06
N CYS A 107 -5.02 1.63 0.04
CA CYS A 107 -4.34 1.51 1.33
C CYS A 107 -5.36 1.16 2.40
N ALA A 108 -5.25 -0.03 2.99
CA ALA A 108 -6.06 -0.44 4.12
C ALA A 108 -5.22 -0.50 5.38
N ASP A 109 -5.67 0.21 6.41
CA ASP A 109 -5.09 0.17 7.75
C ASP A 109 -6.02 -0.59 8.69
N VAL A 110 -5.56 -1.74 9.15
CA VAL A 110 -6.27 -2.64 10.06
C VAL A 110 -5.25 -3.16 11.04
N LYS A 111 -5.58 -3.11 12.33
CA LYS A 111 -4.69 -3.64 13.37
C LYS A 111 -4.79 -5.16 13.41
N VAL A 112 -4.09 -5.84 12.50
CA VAL A 112 -4.06 -7.30 12.39
C VAL A 112 -3.72 -7.96 13.72
N SER A 113 -2.81 -7.37 14.52
CA SER A 113 -2.49 -7.91 15.84
C SER A 113 -3.71 -8.07 16.75
N SER A 114 -4.65 -7.11 16.69
CA SER A 114 -5.88 -7.15 17.48
C SER A 114 -6.83 -8.25 17.00
N VAL A 115 -6.83 -8.57 15.70
CA VAL A 115 -7.56 -9.73 15.17
C VAL A 115 -6.89 -11.02 15.63
N MET A 116 -5.55 -11.09 15.55
CA MET A 116 -4.80 -12.28 15.94
C MET A 116 -4.92 -12.60 17.43
N GLU A 117 -4.91 -11.59 18.31
CA GLU A 117 -5.14 -11.73 19.75
C GLU A 117 -6.53 -12.29 20.08
N GLN A 118 -7.54 -12.07 19.21
CA GLN A 118 -8.88 -12.64 19.40
C GLN A 118 -8.93 -14.13 19.02
N ILE A 119 -8.18 -14.54 18.00
CA ILE A 119 -8.27 -15.89 17.43
C ILE A 119 -7.18 -16.86 17.91
N SER A 120 -6.03 -16.35 18.36
CA SER A 120 -4.86 -17.14 18.79
C SER A 120 -4.55 -16.90 20.26
N PRO A 121 -4.19 -17.95 21.03
CA PRO A 121 -3.65 -17.79 22.38
C PRO A 121 -2.18 -17.34 22.36
N ASP A 122 -1.46 -17.59 21.26
CA ASP A 122 -0.06 -17.24 21.13
C ASP A 122 0.12 -15.77 20.71
N PRO A 123 1.09 -15.05 21.30
CA PRO A 123 1.36 -13.67 20.95
C PRO A 123 1.77 -13.55 19.48
N TYR A 124 0.95 -12.83 18.71
CA TYR A 124 1.26 -12.54 17.32
C TYR A 124 2.35 -11.47 17.23
N VAL A 125 3.53 -11.86 16.72
CA VAL A 125 4.64 -10.93 16.51
C VAL A 125 4.44 -10.17 15.21
N VAL A 126 4.02 -8.91 15.32
CA VAL A 126 3.93 -8.00 14.18
C VAL A 126 5.35 -7.68 13.68
N LYS A 127 5.64 -7.93 12.40
CA LYS A 127 6.82 -7.35 11.76
C LYS A 127 6.62 -5.83 11.67
N LYS A 128 7.35 -5.08 12.48
CA LYS A 128 7.26 -3.61 12.54
C LYS A 128 7.65 -3.03 11.18
N ALA A 129 6.80 -2.19 10.59
CA ALA A 129 7.17 -1.42 9.40
C ALA A 129 8.22 -0.37 9.78
N ILE A 130 9.31 -0.37 9.01
CA ILE A 130 10.58 0.25 9.34
C ILE A 130 10.63 1.64 8.68
N GLY A 131 9.85 2.62 9.13
CA GLY A 131 9.77 3.95 8.48
C GLY A 131 11.12 4.64 8.24
N ASP A 132 11.82 4.99 9.32
CA ASP A 132 13.10 5.72 9.22
C ASP A 132 14.27 4.84 8.78
N ASP A 133 14.28 3.57 9.18
CA ASP A 133 15.31 2.63 8.75
C ASP A 133 15.12 2.19 7.30
N MET A 134 13.98 2.45 6.64
CA MET A 134 13.84 2.23 5.20
C MET A 134 14.77 3.13 4.38
N TYR A 135 14.82 4.44 4.64
CA TYR A 135 15.73 5.35 3.92
C TYR A 135 17.20 5.00 4.18
N LEU A 136 17.54 4.66 5.43
CA LEU A 136 18.88 4.21 5.79
C LEU A 136 19.23 2.89 5.10
N THR A 137 18.28 1.97 5.02
CA THR A 137 18.44 0.66 4.37
C THR A 137 18.64 0.82 2.87
N VAL A 138 17.92 1.72 2.19
CA VAL A 138 18.16 2.03 0.76
C VAL A 138 19.61 2.48 0.57
N ASN A 139 20.07 3.45 1.36
CA ASN A 139 21.44 3.96 1.27
C ASN A 139 22.49 2.89 1.59
N ARG A 140 22.24 2.02 2.58
CA ARG A 140 23.12 0.91 2.92
C ARG A 140 23.18 -0.14 1.82
N LEU A 141 22.03 -0.51 1.26
CA LEU A 141 21.91 -1.51 0.19
C LEU A 141 22.62 -1.04 -1.08
N LEU A 142 22.41 0.22 -1.46
CA LEU A 142 22.99 0.82 -2.66
C LEU A 142 24.42 1.32 -2.46
N GLN A 143 24.90 1.38 -1.22
CA GLN A 143 26.17 2.01 -0.84
C GLN A 143 26.27 3.47 -1.29
N LEU A 144 25.17 4.21 -1.13
CA LEU A 144 25.04 5.62 -1.51
C LEU A 144 24.64 6.47 -0.31
N ASN A 145 24.75 7.79 -0.48
CA ASN A 145 24.30 8.78 0.50
C ASN A 145 23.25 9.70 -0.14
N LEU A 146 22.15 9.12 -0.62
CA LEU A 146 21.03 9.86 -1.18
C LEU A 146 20.25 10.55 -0.06
N THR A 147 19.83 11.79 -0.31
CA THR A 147 18.90 12.48 0.59
C THR A 147 17.54 11.80 0.56
N GLN A 148 16.74 11.94 1.63
CA GLN A 148 15.37 11.41 1.66
C GLN A 148 14.55 11.86 0.46
N ARG A 149 14.71 13.13 0.03
CA ARG A 149 13.99 13.67 -1.13
C ARG A 149 14.38 12.98 -2.44
N GLN A 150 15.66 12.64 -2.62
CA GLN A 150 16.10 11.89 -3.79
C GLN A 150 15.52 10.47 -3.79
N ILE A 151 15.50 9.82 -2.63
CA ILE A 151 14.90 8.49 -2.45
C ILE A 151 13.39 8.54 -2.72
N ASP A 152 12.65 9.52 -2.18
CA ASP A 152 11.23 9.75 -2.48
C ASP A 152 10.99 9.86 -3.98
N CYS A 153 11.85 10.60 -4.70
CA CYS A 153 11.71 10.79 -6.13
C CYS A 153 11.95 9.49 -6.92
N LEU A 154 12.97 8.71 -6.56
CA LEU A 154 13.23 7.39 -7.15
C LEU A 154 12.07 6.42 -6.88
N ALA A 155 11.59 6.43 -5.64
CA ALA A 155 10.47 5.62 -5.18
C ALA A 155 9.22 5.91 -6.04
N LEU A 156 8.86 7.17 -6.23
CA LEU A 156 7.72 7.56 -7.09
C LEU A 156 7.94 7.28 -8.58
N LEU A 157 9.18 7.30 -9.09
CA LEU A 157 9.49 6.88 -10.46
C LEU A 157 9.23 5.38 -10.67
N CYS A 158 9.54 4.55 -9.67
CA CYS A 158 9.25 3.10 -9.73
C CYS A 158 7.75 2.83 -9.86
N LEU A 159 6.90 3.77 -9.42
CA LEU A 159 5.45 3.66 -9.51
C LEU A 159 4.85 4.30 -10.77
N ARG A 160 5.69 4.92 -11.62
CA ARG A 160 5.27 5.62 -12.85
C ARG A 160 4.11 6.60 -12.62
N CYS A 161 4.09 7.25 -11.46
CA CYS A 161 3.05 8.22 -11.11
C CYS A 161 3.05 9.43 -12.06
N ASP A 162 1.87 9.99 -12.33
CA ASP A 162 1.76 11.21 -13.13
C ASP A 162 2.24 12.45 -12.35
N SER A 163 2.42 13.55 -13.08
CA SER A 163 2.94 14.81 -12.51
C SER A 163 2.05 15.42 -11.43
N ARG A 164 0.73 15.20 -11.48
CA ARG A 164 -0.23 15.70 -10.48
C ARG A 164 -0.05 14.95 -9.17
N VAL A 165 0.06 13.62 -9.22
CA VAL A 165 0.30 12.77 -8.05
C VAL A 165 1.61 13.17 -7.37
N VAL A 166 2.69 13.25 -8.15
CA VAL A 166 4.03 13.59 -7.66
C VAL A 166 4.02 14.95 -6.96
N SER A 167 3.46 15.97 -7.60
CA SER A 167 3.42 17.31 -7.03
C SER A 167 2.58 17.39 -5.77
N SER A 168 1.43 16.71 -5.74
CA SER A 168 0.55 16.67 -4.57
C SER A 168 1.23 15.99 -3.38
N LYS A 169 1.82 14.80 -3.58
CA LYS A 169 2.33 13.97 -2.47
C LYS A 169 3.67 14.42 -1.93
N LEU A 170 4.52 15.02 -2.77
CA LEU A 170 5.79 15.57 -2.30
C LEU A 170 5.68 17.03 -1.85
N ASN A 171 4.54 17.69 -2.09
CA ASN A 171 4.34 19.12 -1.88
C ASN A 171 5.42 19.99 -2.57
N ILE A 172 5.72 19.66 -3.83
CA ILE A 172 6.70 20.39 -4.66
C ILE A 172 6.20 20.56 -6.09
N LYS A 173 6.76 21.54 -6.82
CA LYS A 173 6.52 21.66 -8.26
C LYS A 173 7.13 20.47 -8.99
N TYR A 174 6.48 20.02 -10.07
CA TYR A 174 6.99 18.93 -10.90
C TYR A 174 8.37 19.24 -11.51
N SER A 175 8.68 20.51 -11.78
CA SER A 175 10.02 20.93 -12.20
C SER A 175 11.09 20.64 -11.13
N THR A 176 10.80 20.91 -9.85
CA THR A 176 11.68 20.59 -8.72
C THR A 176 11.89 19.09 -8.59
N PHE A 177 10.82 18.29 -8.75
CA PHE A 177 10.93 16.83 -8.84
C PHE A 177 11.90 16.39 -9.94
N ARG A 178 11.75 16.92 -11.17
CA ARG A 178 12.66 16.60 -12.29
C ARG A 178 14.10 16.96 -11.96
N THR A 179 14.34 18.11 -11.33
CA THR A 179 15.70 18.50 -10.90
C THR A 179 16.29 17.51 -9.89
N HIS A 180 15.49 17.01 -8.94
CA HIS A 180 15.97 15.97 -8.02
C HIS A 180 16.29 14.67 -8.76
N VAL A 181 15.43 14.24 -9.70
CA VAL A 181 15.66 13.06 -10.53
C VAL A 181 16.95 13.20 -11.34
N GLU A 182 17.11 14.29 -12.08
CA GLU A 182 18.29 14.57 -12.93
C GLU A 182 19.59 14.57 -12.13
N ARG A 183 19.56 15.02 -10.87
CA ARG A 183 20.71 14.97 -9.96
C ARG A 183 20.98 13.58 -9.39
N THR A 184 19.96 12.74 -9.27
CA THR A 184 20.08 11.39 -8.70
C THR A 184 20.52 10.37 -9.73
N LEU A 185 20.04 10.46 -10.98
CA LEU A 185 20.38 9.51 -12.06
C LEU A 185 21.89 9.21 -12.19
N PRO A 186 22.80 10.21 -12.27
CA PRO A 186 24.23 9.91 -12.38
C PRO A 186 24.80 9.24 -11.13
N LEU A 187 24.24 9.48 -9.94
CA LEU A 187 24.69 8.85 -8.69
C LEU A 187 24.38 7.35 -8.67
N ILE A 188 23.35 6.92 -9.39
CA ILE A 188 22.95 5.51 -9.52
C ILE A 188 23.40 4.89 -10.84
N GLY A 189 24.24 5.59 -11.62
CA GLY A 189 24.79 5.09 -12.88
C GLY A 189 23.81 5.08 -14.07
N LEU A 190 22.73 5.87 -14.00
CA LEU A 190 21.73 5.97 -15.08
C LEU A 190 21.78 7.31 -15.80
N SER A 191 21.33 7.33 -17.04
CA SER A 191 21.17 8.54 -17.86
C SER A 191 19.70 8.90 -18.12
N SER A 192 18.77 8.01 -17.81
CA SER A 192 17.35 8.16 -18.13
C SER A 192 16.48 7.72 -16.96
N SER A 193 15.43 8.49 -16.67
CA SER A 193 14.43 8.15 -15.66
C SER A 193 13.58 6.92 -16.03
N LYS A 194 13.55 6.55 -17.32
CA LYS A 194 12.80 5.37 -17.78
C LYS A 194 13.42 4.06 -17.29
N ASP A 195 14.72 4.05 -17.03
CA ASP A 195 15.48 2.85 -16.66
C ASP A 195 15.48 2.62 -15.14
N VAL A 196 14.91 3.55 -14.37
CA VAL A 196 14.91 3.50 -12.89
C VAL A 196 14.20 2.27 -12.35
N PHE A 197 13.12 1.81 -12.99
CA PHE A 197 12.40 0.62 -12.54
C PHE A 197 13.27 -0.64 -12.69
N ASP A 198 13.86 -0.85 -13.87
CA ASP A 198 14.71 -2.02 -14.16
C ASP A 198 15.98 -2.00 -13.30
N TRP A 199 16.56 -0.81 -13.09
CA TRP A 199 17.66 -0.61 -12.17
C TRP A 199 17.27 -0.98 -10.73
N ALA A 200 16.13 -0.50 -10.23
CA ALA A 200 15.67 -0.81 -8.88
C ALA A 200 15.43 -2.32 -8.70
N LEU A 201 14.90 -2.99 -9.74
CA LEU A 201 14.73 -4.44 -9.76
C LEU A 201 16.09 -5.15 -9.69
N SER A 202 17.04 -4.78 -10.55
CA SER A 202 18.37 -5.41 -10.62
C SER A 202 19.26 -5.16 -9.39
N SER A 203 19.02 -4.06 -8.67
CA SER A 203 19.75 -3.69 -7.45
C SER A 203 19.10 -4.21 -6.16
N ASN A 204 18.03 -5.01 -6.26
CA ASN A 204 17.22 -5.48 -5.13
C ASN A 204 16.61 -4.35 -4.27
N ALA A 205 16.61 -3.11 -4.77
CA ALA A 205 16.06 -1.96 -4.08
C ALA A 205 14.57 -1.73 -4.38
N LEU A 206 14.00 -2.46 -5.35
CA LEU A 206 12.63 -2.24 -5.79
C LEU A 206 11.64 -2.35 -4.64
N GLU A 207 11.64 -3.45 -3.88
CA GLU A 207 10.66 -3.68 -2.81
C GLU A 207 10.63 -2.53 -1.79
N ILE A 208 11.80 -2.11 -1.33
CA ILE A 208 11.92 -1.02 -0.35
C ILE A 208 11.52 0.33 -0.94
N LEU A 209 11.83 0.59 -2.21
CA LEU A 209 11.41 1.80 -2.91
C LEU A 209 9.88 1.84 -3.13
N ILE A 210 9.26 0.69 -3.46
CA ILE A 210 7.79 0.58 -3.55
C ILE A 210 7.16 0.92 -2.18
N ASN A 211 7.73 0.41 -1.08
CA ASN A 211 7.21 0.66 0.27
C ASN A 211 7.31 2.13 0.68
N ILE A 212 8.46 2.78 0.41
CA ILE A 212 8.63 4.22 0.65
C ILE A 212 7.61 5.02 -0.17
N ALA A 213 7.45 4.69 -1.46
CA ALA A 213 6.51 5.38 -2.34
C ALA A 213 5.06 5.23 -1.87
N LEU A 214 4.67 4.04 -1.42
CA LEU A 214 3.36 3.75 -0.81
C LEU A 214 3.11 4.58 0.45
N GLU A 215 4.11 4.73 1.32
CA GLU A 215 3.99 5.61 2.49
C GLU A 215 3.73 7.06 2.09
N ARG A 216 4.43 7.57 1.07
CA ARG A 216 4.19 8.93 0.57
C ARG A 216 2.82 9.11 -0.06
N ILE A 217 2.36 8.13 -0.82
CA ILE A 217 1.06 8.22 -1.50
C ILE A 217 -0.10 8.12 -0.51
N CYS A 218 0.07 7.37 0.59
CA CYS A 218 -0.99 7.13 1.56
C CYS A 218 -0.89 7.94 2.86
N ALA A 219 0.21 8.66 3.12
CA ALA A 219 0.31 9.58 4.25
C ALA A 219 -0.76 10.69 4.14
N LYS A 220 -1.42 11.04 5.25
CA LYS A 220 -2.37 12.18 5.30
C LYS A 220 -1.69 13.45 4.80
N CYS A 221 -2.39 14.25 3.99
CA CYS A 221 -1.90 15.58 3.64
C CYS A 221 -2.21 16.48 4.84
N ASP A 222 -1.18 17.06 5.45
CA ASP A 222 -1.35 18.16 6.43
C ASP A 222 -1.94 19.41 5.75
#